data_AF-A0A8H3EKE7-F1
#
_entry.id   AF-A0A8H3EKE7-F1
#
_cell.length_a   1.000
_cell.length_b   1.000
_cell.length_c   1.000
_cell.angle_alpha   90.00
_cell.angle_beta   90.00
_cell.angle_gamma   90.00
#
_symmetry.space_group_name_H-M   'P 1'
#
loop_
_entity.id
_entity.type
_entity.pdbx_description
1 polymer ?
#
loop_
_entity_poly.entity_id
_entity_poly.type
_entity_poly.pdbx_seq_one_letter_code
_entity_poly.pdbx_strand_id
1 'polypeptide(L)'
;MANISYWNPENIQDISESVGVTTLNDEVLHALTAEVQYRVAQVIEEAQRFMRHSKRTIMTTKDVALALRVLDVEPLYGYESTRPLRFGEAMFGQPLFYVEDEEVDFERLINAPLPKIPREIAYTAHWLSVEGIQPSIPQNPASSDARGQEGLQKNASANPNLATISGTDAAGSKSLIKHVLSKEAQLYFERICAAILDENDESQRLGALASIRGDPGVHQLVPYFVQYAAEKVTHNLKNLFILRQMLDLTLALMENDSLFIDPYINALVPVILTCLLSPHIGTPGSLQEEFPLRASAASILGKTAKKYAKSSQTLRARLARSCLKAFLDPKKPLETHYGAILGLEAVSGREGVRNLILPILKEYSSLIQEAQNAGSAGATSAEYIISAIIGVLQSLRDDTGPLVNGFASGDVNSQRPKLESKVGGLLAERIIRQGDPKLVQAILT
;
A
#
# COMPACT_ATOMS: atom_id res chain seq x y z
N MET A 1 -50.61 -8.03 -33.28
CA MET A 1 -50.19 -6.71 -32.75
C MET A 1 -50.22 -5.76 -33.92
N ALA A 2 -51.05 -4.72 -33.88
CA ALA A 2 -51.04 -3.72 -34.95
C ALA A 2 -49.62 -3.17 -35.09
N ASN A 3 -49.09 -3.16 -36.31
CA ASN A 3 -47.85 -2.47 -36.64
C ASN A 3 -48.08 -0.97 -36.44
N ILE A 4 -48.01 -0.51 -35.20
CA ILE A 4 -47.98 0.92 -34.89
C ILE A 4 -46.58 1.35 -35.30
N SER A 5 -46.47 1.89 -36.52
CA SER A 5 -45.27 2.59 -36.92
C SER A 5 -45.21 3.89 -36.11
N TYR A 6 -44.07 4.14 -35.47
CA TYR A 6 -43.83 5.36 -34.69
C TYR A 6 -43.37 6.52 -35.57
N TRP A 7 -43.11 6.27 -36.85
CA TRP A 7 -42.70 7.28 -37.82
C TRP A 7 -43.92 7.93 -38.45
N ASN A 8 -43.95 9.26 -38.53
CA ASN A 8 -45.08 9.96 -39.16
C ASN A 8 -45.08 9.68 -40.68
N PRO A 9 -46.12 9.06 -41.24
CA PRO A 9 -46.20 8.81 -42.68
C PRO A 9 -46.20 10.11 -43.51
N GLU A 10 -46.68 11.22 -42.95
CA GLU A 10 -46.68 12.54 -43.63
C GLU A 10 -45.25 12.96 -44.06
N ASN A 11 -44.23 12.64 -43.25
CA ASN A 11 -42.83 12.95 -43.58
C ASN A 11 -42.37 12.28 -44.88
N ILE A 12 -42.90 11.08 -45.20
CA ILE A 12 -42.55 10.37 -46.44
C ILE A 12 -43.28 10.98 -47.63
N GLN A 13 -44.51 11.46 -47.41
CA GLN A 13 -45.25 12.20 -48.42
C GLN A 13 -44.54 13.51 -48.76
N ASP A 14 -44.09 14.29 -47.76
CA ASP A 14 -43.34 15.53 -47.98
C ASP A 14 -42.05 15.30 -48.80
N ILE A 15 -41.33 14.22 -48.51
CA ILE A 15 -40.13 13.83 -49.27
C ILE A 15 -40.51 13.45 -50.70
N SER A 16 -41.63 12.74 -50.91
CA SER A 16 -42.07 12.35 -52.25
C SER A 16 -42.46 13.55 -53.13
N GLU A 17 -43.12 14.54 -52.53
CA GLU A 17 -43.50 15.79 -53.19
C GLU A 17 -42.25 16.61 -53.54
N SER A 18 -41.22 16.60 -52.68
CA SER A 18 -39.92 17.24 -52.97
C SER A 18 -39.20 16.66 -54.18
N VAL A 19 -39.40 15.37 -54.47
CA VAL A 19 -38.86 14.67 -55.64
C VAL A 19 -39.76 14.87 -56.89
N GLY A 20 -40.96 15.42 -56.72
CA GLY A 20 -41.92 15.70 -57.79
C GLY A 20 -42.99 14.62 -58.00
N VAL A 21 -43.12 13.66 -57.07
CA VAL A 21 -44.20 12.65 -57.08
C VAL A 21 -45.37 13.17 -56.25
N THR A 22 -46.48 13.54 -56.91
CA THR A 22 -47.61 14.22 -56.25
C THR A 22 -48.64 13.30 -55.61
N THR A 23 -48.67 12.01 -55.97
CA THR A 23 -49.60 11.03 -55.39
C THR A 23 -48.91 9.69 -55.18
N LEU A 24 -48.94 9.21 -53.94
CA LEU A 24 -48.46 7.89 -53.54
C LEU A 24 -49.64 7.02 -53.13
N ASN A 25 -49.57 5.73 -53.44
CA ASN A 25 -50.56 4.77 -52.94
C ASN A 25 -50.32 4.51 -51.44
N ASP A 26 -51.39 4.43 -50.65
CA ASP A 26 -51.34 4.24 -49.19
C ASP A 26 -50.59 2.97 -48.77
N GLU A 27 -50.68 1.91 -49.57
CA GLU A 27 -49.95 0.66 -49.32
C GLU A 27 -48.42 0.85 -49.43
N VAL A 28 -47.97 1.66 -50.40
CA VAL A 28 -46.55 1.97 -50.60
C VAL A 28 -46.06 2.87 -49.47
N LEU A 29 -46.88 3.85 -49.07
CA LEU A 29 -46.58 4.74 -47.95
C LEU A 29 -46.36 3.96 -46.66
N HIS A 30 -47.25 3.02 -46.33
CA HIS A 30 -47.11 2.17 -45.15
C HIS A 30 -45.89 1.25 -45.19
N ALA A 31 -45.59 0.65 -46.36
CA ALA A 31 -44.43 -0.21 -46.52
C ALA A 31 -43.10 0.57 -46.34
N LEU A 32 -42.99 1.74 -46.96
CA LEU A 32 -41.82 2.62 -46.82
C LEU A 32 -41.65 3.13 -45.38
N THR A 33 -42.75 3.48 -44.72
CA THR A 33 -42.73 3.91 -43.31
C THR A 33 -42.16 2.81 -42.41
N ALA A 34 -42.60 1.57 -42.60
CA ALA A 34 -42.09 0.43 -41.85
C ALA A 34 -40.60 0.15 -42.12
N GLU A 35 -40.16 0.27 -43.38
CA GLU A 35 -38.76 0.08 -43.74
C GLU A 35 -37.85 1.15 -43.15
N VAL A 36 -38.21 2.44 -43.26
CA VAL A 36 -37.44 3.56 -42.69
C VAL A 36 -37.26 3.37 -41.19
N GLN A 37 -38.34 3.03 -40.48
CA GLN A 37 -38.29 2.78 -39.05
C GLN A 37 -37.33 1.62 -38.71
N TYR A 38 -37.37 0.53 -39.47
CA TYR A 38 -36.47 -0.61 -39.28
C TYR A 38 -34.99 -0.21 -39.49
N ARG A 39 -34.69 0.56 -40.54
CA ARG A 39 -33.33 1.03 -40.82
C ARG A 39 -32.81 1.98 -39.74
N VAL A 40 -33.64 2.91 -39.26
CA VAL A 40 -33.28 3.82 -38.15
C VAL A 40 -33.00 3.02 -36.88
N ALA A 41 -33.84 2.04 -36.55
CA ALA A 41 -33.62 1.17 -35.40
C ALA A 41 -32.30 0.38 -35.52
N GLN A 42 -31.99 -0.14 -36.70
CA GLN A 42 -30.74 -0.85 -36.99
C GLN A 42 -29.51 0.04 -36.75
N VAL A 43 -29.52 1.28 -37.24
CA VAL A 43 -28.43 2.24 -37.00
C VAL A 43 -28.28 2.56 -35.51
N ILE A 44 -29.39 2.77 -34.80
CA ILE A 44 -29.37 3.06 -33.36
C ILE A 44 -28.80 1.87 -32.57
N GLU A 45 -29.15 0.64 -32.92
CA GLU A 45 -28.65 -0.55 -32.23
C GLU A 45 -27.13 -0.69 -32.39
N GLU A 46 -26.61 -0.53 -33.61
CA GLU A 46 -25.16 -0.55 -33.84
C GLU A 46 -24.45 0.61 -33.14
N ALA A 47 -25.03 1.82 -33.15
CA ALA A 47 -24.48 2.96 -32.42
C ALA A 47 -24.44 2.72 -30.90
N GLN A 48 -25.46 2.06 -30.33
CA GLN A 48 -25.46 1.66 -28.92
C GLN A 48 -24.35 0.66 -28.60
N ARG A 49 -24.02 -0.26 -29.52
CA ARG A 49 -22.89 -1.18 -29.35
C ARG A 49 -21.57 -0.39 -29.28
N PHE A 50 -21.35 0.56 -30.19
CA PHE A 50 -20.18 1.44 -30.14
C PHE A 50 -20.09 2.27 -28.86
N MET A 51 -21.22 2.81 -28.37
CA MET A 51 -21.30 3.53 -27.11
C MET A 51 -20.89 2.65 -25.92
N ARG A 52 -21.43 1.42 -25.85
CA ARG A 52 -21.11 0.45 -24.79
C ARG A 52 -19.65 0.00 -24.84
N HIS A 53 -19.12 -0.29 -26.04
CA HIS A 53 -17.71 -0.63 -26.24
C HIS A 53 -16.76 0.52 -25.87
N SER A 54 -17.22 1.76 -26.04
CA SER A 54 -16.51 2.96 -25.61
C SER A 54 -16.61 3.23 -24.10
N LYS A 55 -17.29 2.38 -23.31
CA LYS A 55 -17.54 2.55 -21.87
C LYS A 55 -18.23 3.86 -21.51
N ARG A 56 -19.09 4.38 -22.39
CA ARG A 56 -19.89 5.60 -22.18
C ARG A 56 -21.36 5.24 -21.99
N THR A 57 -22.10 6.12 -21.32
CA THR A 57 -23.56 6.01 -21.13
C THR A 57 -24.36 6.96 -22.03
N ILE A 58 -23.68 7.93 -22.66
CA ILE A 58 -24.27 8.91 -23.56
C ILE A 58 -23.79 8.60 -24.97
N MET A 59 -24.74 8.40 -25.89
CA MET A 59 -24.48 8.20 -27.31
C MET A 59 -24.11 9.54 -27.96
N THR A 60 -23.04 9.55 -28.74
CA THR A 60 -22.53 10.73 -29.43
C THR A 60 -22.68 10.60 -30.95
N THR A 61 -22.58 11.71 -31.68
CA THR A 61 -22.64 11.70 -33.16
C THR A 61 -21.57 10.80 -33.79
N LYS A 62 -20.41 10.65 -33.14
CA LYS A 62 -19.34 9.73 -33.55
C LYS A 62 -19.78 8.27 -33.53
N ASP A 63 -20.60 7.87 -32.56
CA ASP A 63 -21.08 6.49 -32.45
C ASP A 63 -22.03 6.14 -33.60
N VAL A 64 -22.88 7.10 -33.99
CA VAL A 64 -23.77 6.98 -35.16
C VAL A 64 -22.98 6.99 -36.46
N ALA A 65 -21.97 7.86 -36.60
CA ALA A 65 -21.11 7.89 -37.80
C ALA A 65 -20.36 6.56 -38.00
N LEU A 66 -19.89 5.93 -36.91
CA LEU A 66 -19.29 4.60 -36.97
C LEU A 66 -20.32 3.52 -37.31
N ALA A 67 -21.54 3.61 -36.80
CA ALA A 67 -22.63 2.70 -37.15
C ALA A 67 -22.98 2.77 -38.65
N LEU A 68 -23.10 3.98 -39.21
CA LEU A 68 -23.34 4.17 -40.65
C LEU A 68 -22.23 3.55 -41.50
N ARG A 69 -20.97 3.71 -41.09
CA ARG A 69 -19.83 3.10 -41.78
C ARG A 69 -19.86 1.57 -41.76
N VAL A 70 -20.31 0.95 -40.66
CA VAL A 70 -20.43 -0.52 -40.57
C VAL A 70 -21.60 -1.05 -41.40
N LEU A 71 -22.67 -0.26 -41.51
CA LEU A 71 -23.83 -0.60 -42.33
C LEU A 71 -23.66 -0.24 -43.81
N ASP A 72 -22.45 0.15 -44.22
CA ASP A 72 -22.11 0.60 -45.58
C ASP A 72 -23.02 1.73 -46.10
N VAL A 73 -23.48 2.59 -45.19
CA VAL A 73 -24.25 3.80 -45.52
C VAL A 73 -23.30 4.97 -45.76
N GLU A 74 -23.66 5.85 -46.70
CA GLU A 74 -22.91 7.06 -46.99
C GLU A 74 -22.72 7.93 -45.73
N PRO A 75 -21.51 8.48 -45.51
CA PRO A 75 -21.22 9.26 -44.32
C PRO A 75 -21.95 10.61 -44.33
N LEU A 76 -22.62 10.92 -43.21
CA LEU A 76 -23.26 12.21 -42.98
C LEU A 76 -22.25 13.22 -42.39
N TYR A 77 -21.91 14.25 -43.17
CA TYR A 77 -21.00 15.31 -42.76
C TYR A 77 -21.74 16.49 -42.09
N GLY A 78 -21.02 17.31 -41.30
CA GLY A 78 -21.56 18.53 -40.68
C GLY A 78 -22.02 18.40 -39.23
N TYR A 79 -22.02 17.19 -38.65
CA TYR A 79 -22.49 16.91 -37.28
C TYR A 79 -21.38 16.83 -36.21
N GLU A 80 -20.19 17.36 -36.51
CA GLU A 80 -19.05 17.41 -35.57
C GLU A 80 -18.96 18.74 -34.80
N SER A 81 -19.82 19.70 -35.13
CA SER A 81 -19.79 21.04 -34.52
C SER A 81 -20.09 20.99 -33.03
N THR A 82 -19.31 21.72 -32.24
CA THR A 82 -19.56 21.92 -30.80
C THR A 82 -20.76 22.83 -30.53
N ARG A 83 -21.35 23.43 -31.58
CA ARG A 83 -22.53 24.28 -31.46
C ARG A 83 -23.79 23.41 -31.50
N PRO A 84 -24.70 23.53 -30.52
CA PRO A 84 -25.97 22.83 -30.58
C PRO A 84 -26.80 23.34 -31.76
N LEU A 85 -27.45 22.42 -32.46
CA LEU A 85 -28.43 22.75 -33.51
C LEU A 85 -29.61 23.51 -32.89
N ARG A 86 -30.02 24.60 -33.52
CA ARG A 86 -31.23 25.35 -33.18
C ARG A 86 -32.29 25.03 -34.21
N PHE A 87 -33.46 24.61 -33.73
CA PHE A 87 -34.62 24.33 -34.55
C PHE A 87 -35.58 25.50 -34.42
N GLY A 88 -35.83 26.18 -35.53
CA GLY A 88 -36.85 27.22 -35.66
C GLY A 88 -38.19 26.59 -36.04
N GLU A 89 -39.29 27.16 -35.55
CA GLU A 89 -40.64 26.77 -35.92
C GLU A 89 -41.27 27.84 -36.81
N ALA A 90 -41.78 27.44 -37.97
CA ALA A 90 -42.56 28.29 -38.87
C ALA A 90 -44.00 27.75 -38.96
N MET A 91 -44.98 28.63 -38.82
CA MET A 91 -46.39 28.26 -38.94
C MET A 91 -46.91 28.55 -40.34
N PHE A 92 -47.12 27.49 -41.13
CA PHE A 92 -47.78 27.54 -42.44
C PHE A 92 -48.87 26.46 -42.51
N GLY A 93 -49.93 26.63 -41.71
CA GLY A 93 -51.03 25.65 -41.58
C GLY A 93 -50.70 24.46 -40.69
N GLN A 94 -49.57 23.78 -40.94
CA GLN A 94 -48.97 22.76 -40.07
C GLN A 94 -47.63 23.26 -39.48
N PRO A 95 -47.18 22.74 -38.32
CA PRO A 95 -45.91 23.16 -37.72
C PRO A 95 -44.73 22.62 -38.54
N LEU A 96 -44.02 23.51 -39.25
CA LEU A 96 -42.81 23.19 -39.99
C LEU A 96 -41.59 23.56 -39.16
N PHE A 97 -40.73 22.58 -38.89
CA PHE A 97 -39.46 22.80 -38.21
C PHE A 97 -38.33 22.90 -39.23
N TYR A 98 -37.48 23.91 -39.10
CA TYR A 98 -36.28 24.07 -39.91
C TYR A 98 -35.05 24.28 -39.03
N VAL A 99 -33.88 23.92 -39.55
CA VAL A 99 -32.62 24.19 -38.86
C VAL A 99 -32.23 25.64 -39.15
N GLU A 100 -32.11 26.46 -38.10
CA GLU A 100 -31.62 27.82 -38.24
C GLU A 100 -30.12 27.79 -38.57
N ASP A 101 -29.76 28.31 -39.74
CA ASP A 101 -28.35 28.48 -40.15
C ASP A 101 -27.98 29.97 -40.08
N GLU A 102 -27.10 30.31 -39.14
CA GLU A 102 -26.62 31.69 -38.96
C GLU A 102 -25.38 31.89 -39.83
N GLU A 103 -25.49 32.76 -40.83
CA GLU A 103 -24.35 33.15 -41.67
C GLU A 103 -23.28 33.83 -40.82
N VAL A 104 -22.05 33.31 -40.86
CA VAL A 104 -20.91 33.84 -40.11
C VAL A 104 -19.91 34.47 -41.07
N ASP A 105 -19.52 35.71 -40.77
CA ASP A 105 -18.45 36.40 -41.49
C ASP A 105 -17.08 35.70 -41.31
N PHE A 106 -16.37 35.50 -42.42
CA PHE A 106 -15.06 34.84 -42.45
C PHE A 106 -14.01 35.61 -41.66
N GLU A 107 -14.03 36.95 -41.66
CA GLU A 107 -13.05 37.74 -40.89
C GLU A 107 -13.19 37.49 -39.39
N ARG A 108 -14.43 37.30 -38.92
CA ARG A 108 -14.73 36.98 -37.53
C ARG A 108 -14.25 35.57 -37.15
N LEU A 109 -14.33 34.61 -38.06
CA LEU A 109 -13.87 33.25 -37.83
C LEU A 109 -12.33 33.17 -37.80
N ILE A 110 -11.66 33.86 -38.72
CA ILE A 110 -10.19 33.89 -38.80
C ILE A 110 -9.58 34.56 -37.55
N ASN A 111 -10.20 35.64 -37.07
CA ASN A 111 -9.74 36.38 -35.90
C ASN A 111 -10.23 35.77 -34.57
N ALA A 112 -10.92 34.63 -34.59
CA ALA A 112 -11.40 33.98 -33.38
C ALA A 112 -10.22 33.41 -32.55
N PRO A 113 -10.21 33.60 -31.22
CA PRO A 113 -9.14 33.07 -30.39
C PRO A 113 -9.17 31.54 -30.35
N LEU A 114 -7.99 30.93 -30.28
CA LEU A 114 -7.85 29.48 -30.16
C LEU A 114 -8.49 28.96 -28.86
N PRO A 115 -9.12 27.78 -28.88
CA PRO A 115 -9.70 27.18 -27.69
C PRO A 115 -8.61 26.76 -26.70
N LYS A 116 -8.97 26.72 -25.40
CA LYS A 116 -8.07 26.25 -24.35
C LYS A 116 -7.88 24.73 -24.45
N ILE A 117 -6.64 24.29 -24.35
CA ILE A 117 -6.28 22.86 -24.39
C ILE A 117 -6.42 22.28 -22.97
N PRO A 118 -7.11 21.15 -22.79
CA PRO A 118 -7.13 20.43 -21.51
C PRO A 118 -5.74 19.94 -21.08
N ARG A 119 -5.57 19.63 -19.79
CA ARG A 119 -4.34 18.99 -19.30
C ARG A 119 -4.22 17.56 -19.82
N GLU A 120 -2.99 17.08 -19.91
CA GLU A 120 -2.73 15.67 -20.20
C GLU A 120 -3.34 14.74 -19.15
N ILE A 121 -3.63 13.51 -19.57
CA ILE A 121 -4.28 12.50 -18.72
C ILE A 121 -3.29 12.05 -17.64
N ALA A 122 -3.65 12.28 -16.38
CA ALA A 122 -2.94 11.78 -15.21
C ALA A 122 -3.87 10.94 -14.33
N TYR A 123 -3.30 9.98 -13.61
CA TYR A 123 -4.04 9.15 -12.66
C TYR A 123 -3.74 9.57 -11.22
N THR A 124 -4.77 9.51 -10.37
CA THR A 124 -4.64 9.71 -8.93
C THR A 124 -5.24 8.50 -8.23
N ALA A 125 -4.40 7.76 -7.50
CA ALA A 125 -4.85 6.58 -6.75
C ALA A 125 -5.18 6.96 -5.30
N HIS A 126 -6.22 6.33 -4.76
CA HIS A 126 -6.61 6.43 -3.35
C HIS A 126 -7.22 5.11 -2.89
N TRP A 127 -7.29 4.90 -1.59
CA TRP A 127 -7.94 3.73 -1.00
C TRP A 127 -9.46 3.91 -1.02
N LEU A 128 -10.14 3.13 -1.85
CA LEU A 128 -11.61 3.07 -1.88
C LEU A 128 -12.17 2.33 -0.66
N SER A 129 -11.51 1.25 -0.25
CA SER A 129 -11.86 0.48 0.94
C SER A 129 -10.63 -0.17 1.58
N VAL A 130 -10.68 -0.35 2.89
CA VAL A 130 -9.72 -1.10 3.70
C VAL A 130 -10.54 -2.05 4.57
N GLU A 131 -10.29 -3.36 4.47
CA GLU A 131 -11.08 -4.37 5.21
C GLU A 131 -12.60 -4.29 4.95
N GLY A 132 -12.98 -3.93 3.72
CA GLY A 132 -14.38 -3.74 3.32
C GLY A 132 -15.03 -2.45 3.82
N ILE A 133 -14.34 -1.64 4.62
CA ILE A 133 -14.83 -0.35 5.12
C ILE A 133 -14.26 0.77 4.26
N GLN A 134 -15.12 1.67 3.79
CA GLN A 134 -14.70 2.85 3.04
C GLN A 134 -14.13 3.92 3.99
N PRO A 135 -12.86 4.36 3.82
CA PRO A 135 -12.31 5.43 4.65
C PRO A 135 -12.92 6.78 4.26
N SER A 136 -13.10 7.65 5.26
CA SER A 136 -13.60 9.03 5.09
C SER A 136 -12.50 9.96 4.56
N ILE A 137 -12.13 9.79 3.29
CA ILE A 137 -11.23 10.69 2.57
C ILE A 137 -12.04 11.56 1.60
N PRO A 138 -11.57 12.77 1.24
CA PRO A 138 -12.31 13.68 0.34
C PRO A 138 -12.67 13.09 -1.02
N GLN A 139 -11.92 12.07 -1.48
CA GLN A 139 -12.16 11.38 -2.74
C GLN A 139 -13.28 10.33 -2.66
N ASN A 140 -13.64 9.87 -1.46
CA ASN A 140 -14.69 8.88 -1.25
C ASN A 140 -16.03 9.57 -0.97
N PRO A 141 -17.15 9.07 -1.52
CA PRO A 141 -18.47 9.62 -1.26
C PRO A 141 -18.83 9.51 0.22
N ALA A 142 -19.45 10.57 0.76
CA ALA A 142 -20.03 10.49 2.09
C ALA A 142 -21.29 9.60 2.07
N SER A 143 -21.56 8.92 3.18
CA SER A 143 -22.76 8.09 3.34
C SER A 143 -24.08 8.86 3.15
N SER A 144 -24.07 10.18 3.34
CA SER A 144 -25.19 11.08 3.04
C SER A 144 -25.45 11.26 1.55
N ASP A 145 -24.40 11.30 0.72
CA ASP A 145 -24.50 11.59 -0.72
C ASP A 145 -25.09 10.42 -1.50
N ALA A 146 -24.95 9.21 -0.97
CA ALA A 146 -25.56 8.02 -1.55
C ALA A 146 -27.09 8.11 -1.62
N ARG A 147 -27.76 8.90 -0.78
CA ARG A 147 -29.23 9.04 -0.78
C ARG A 147 -29.76 9.88 -1.95
N GLY A 148 -28.93 10.67 -2.63
CA GLY A 148 -29.35 11.51 -3.77
C GLY A 148 -29.42 10.81 -5.12
N GLN A 149 -28.97 9.55 -5.22
CA GLN A 149 -28.90 8.76 -6.47
C GLN A 149 -29.89 7.59 -6.47
N GLU A 150 -31.17 7.83 -6.15
CA GLU A 150 -32.20 6.78 -6.08
C GLU A 150 -32.63 6.18 -7.43
N GLY A 151 -32.15 6.72 -8.56
CA GLY A 151 -32.53 6.25 -9.91
C GLY A 151 -31.72 5.07 -10.47
N LEU A 152 -30.66 4.61 -9.79
CA LEU A 152 -29.83 3.48 -10.23
C LEU A 152 -29.99 2.35 -9.21
N GLN A 153 -30.50 1.20 -9.67
CA GLN A 153 -30.75 0.00 -8.86
C GLN A 153 -29.55 -0.32 -7.96
N LYS A 154 -29.69 -0.01 -6.66
CA LYS A 154 -28.72 -0.41 -5.64
C LYS A 154 -28.94 -1.88 -5.33
N ASN A 155 -27.92 -2.70 -5.54
CA ASN A 155 -27.89 -4.05 -4.99
C ASN A 155 -27.86 -3.94 -3.45
N ALA A 156 -29.00 -4.24 -2.83
CA ALA A 156 -29.22 -4.25 -1.38
C ALA A 156 -28.50 -5.45 -0.72
N SER A 157 -27.18 -5.51 -0.84
CA SER A 157 -26.35 -6.55 -0.21
C SER A 157 -25.34 -5.98 0.80
N ALA A 158 -25.41 -4.69 1.12
CA ALA A 158 -24.61 -4.10 2.18
C ALA A 158 -25.24 -4.43 3.53
N ASN A 159 -24.61 -5.34 4.27
CA ASN A 159 -24.96 -5.71 5.64
C ASN A 159 -25.14 -4.44 6.51
N PRO A 160 -26.28 -4.26 7.23
CA PRO A 160 -26.54 -3.06 8.03
C PRO A 160 -25.55 -2.85 9.19
N ASN A 161 -24.78 -3.88 9.55
CA ASN A 161 -23.75 -3.82 10.59
C ASN A 161 -22.46 -3.09 10.17
N LEU A 162 -22.30 -2.71 8.90
CA LEU A 162 -21.13 -1.96 8.43
C LEU A 162 -21.29 -0.43 8.60
N ALA A 163 -22.53 0.05 8.72
CA ALA A 163 -22.85 1.48 8.76
C ALA A 163 -22.51 2.17 10.09
N THR A 164 -22.26 1.42 11.16
CA THR A 164 -21.93 1.96 12.50
C THR A 164 -20.46 2.37 12.66
N ILE A 165 -19.61 2.18 11.63
CA ILE A 165 -18.18 2.50 11.69
C ILE A 165 -17.83 3.81 10.97
N SER A 166 -18.68 4.31 10.07
CA SER A 166 -18.38 5.47 9.21
C SER A 166 -18.54 6.84 9.87
N GLY A 167 -18.53 6.93 11.20
CA GLY A 167 -18.77 8.17 11.94
C GLY A 167 -17.84 8.35 13.13
N THR A 168 -16.52 8.44 12.90
CA THR A 168 -15.61 9.21 13.76
C THR A 168 -14.26 9.41 13.07
N ASP A 169 -13.90 10.67 12.83
CA ASP A 169 -12.57 11.09 12.38
C ASP A 169 -11.52 10.89 13.49
N ALA A 170 -10.38 10.33 13.10
CA ALA A 170 -9.04 10.32 13.72
C ALA A 170 -8.87 9.90 15.20
N ALA A 171 -7.80 9.12 15.43
CA ALA A 171 -7.19 8.83 16.73
C ALA A 171 -7.95 7.86 17.65
N GLY A 172 -7.99 6.59 17.25
CA GLY A 172 -8.33 5.51 18.16
C GLY A 172 -8.52 4.22 17.41
N SER A 173 -7.50 3.38 17.38
CA SER A 173 -7.64 1.94 17.18
C SER A 173 -8.59 1.38 18.26
N LYS A 174 -9.90 1.56 18.10
CA LYS A 174 -10.87 0.62 18.65
C LYS A 174 -11.00 -0.51 17.63
N SER A 175 -9.94 -1.30 17.57
CA SER A 175 -9.98 -2.65 17.02
C SER A 175 -10.87 -3.49 17.94
N LEU A 176 -12.17 -3.40 17.71
CA LEU A 176 -13.11 -4.47 17.97
C LEU A 176 -14.21 -4.34 16.92
N ILE A 177 -13.81 -4.45 15.66
CA ILE A 177 -14.71 -5.09 14.70
C ILE A 177 -14.95 -6.46 15.32
N LYS A 178 -16.15 -6.68 15.89
CA LYS A 178 -16.62 -8.04 16.12
C LYS A 178 -16.80 -8.62 14.73
N HIS A 179 -15.71 -9.07 14.10
CA HIS A 179 -15.82 -9.90 12.92
C HIS A 179 -16.77 -11.02 13.35
N VAL A 180 -17.82 -11.25 12.57
CA VAL A 180 -18.74 -12.36 12.80
C VAL A 180 -17.92 -13.61 12.48
N LEU A 181 -17.11 -14.00 13.44
CA LEU A 181 -16.14 -15.07 13.30
C LEU A 181 -16.92 -16.37 13.37
N SER A 182 -16.70 -17.25 12.39
CA SER A 182 -17.31 -18.57 12.42
C SER A 182 -16.83 -19.33 13.66
N LYS A 183 -17.66 -20.27 14.14
CA LYS A 183 -17.29 -21.14 15.27
C LYS A 183 -16.01 -21.94 14.97
N GLU A 184 -15.80 -22.30 13.70
CA GLU A 184 -14.59 -22.99 13.24
C GLU A 184 -13.35 -22.11 13.34
N ALA A 185 -13.45 -20.84 12.92
CA ALA A 185 -12.32 -19.92 12.99
C ALA A 185 -11.97 -19.53 14.44
N GLN A 186 -12.96 -19.48 15.35
CA GLN A 186 -12.72 -19.37 16.79
C GLN A 186 -11.96 -20.59 17.32
N LEU A 187 -12.43 -21.80 17.00
CA LEU A 187 -11.78 -23.04 17.45
C LEU A 187 -10.36 -23.17 16.87
N TYR A 188 -10.14 -22.75 15.63
CA TYR A 188 -8.84 -22.70 14.98
C TYR A 188 -7.89 -21.72 15.72
N PHE A 189 -8.36 -20.51 16.02
CA PHE A 189 -7.59 -19.53 16.79
C PHE A 189 -7.21 -20.05 18.18
N GLU A 190 -8.16 -20.65 18.91
CA GLU A 190 -7.92 -21.22 20.24
C GLU A 190 -6.89 -22.36 20.19
N ARG A 191 -7.03 -23.28 19.23
CA ARG A 191 -6.10 -24.40 19.06
C ARG A 191 -4.69 -23.94 18.72
N ILE A 192 -4.56 -22.94 17.86
CA ILE A 192 -3.25 -22.36 17.52
C ILE A 192 -2.63 -21.67 18.72
N CYS A 193 -3.39 -20.84 19.43
CA CYS A 193 -2.89 -20.14 20.62
C CYS A 193 -2.44 -21.13 21.71
N ALA A 194 -3.16 -22.25 21.88
CA ALA A 194 -2.76 -23.31 22.79
C ALA A 194 -1.50 -24.04 22.31
N ALA A 195 -1.45 -24.44 21.03
CA ALA A 195 -0.32 -25.16 20.46
C ALA A 195 0.98 -24.34 20.48
N ILE A 196 0.92 -23.03 20.20
CA ILE A 196 2.08 -22.13 20.23
C ILE A 196 2.67 -22.01 21.64
N LEU A 197 1.83 -22.06 22.68
CA LEU A 197 2.26 -21.93 24.08
C LEU A 197 2.65 -23.25 24.75
N ASP A 198 2.48 -24.40 24.10
CA ASP A 198 2.88 -25.68 24.67
C ASP A 198 4.40 -25.85 24.62
N GLU A 199 5.06 -25.91 25.78
CA GLU A 199 6.51 -26.10 25.90
C GLU A 199 6.96 -27.52 25.53
N ASN A 200 6.08 -28.53 25.69
CA ASN A 200 6.46 -29.94 25.59
C ASN A 200 6.46 -30.49 24.16
N ASP A 201 5.64 -29.94 23.27
CA ASP A 201 5.48 -30.45 21.90
C ASP A 201 5.97 -29.44 20.85
N GLU A 202 7.24 -29.59 20.45
CA GLU A 202 7.84 -28.77 19.40
C GLU A 202 7.21 -29.02 18.02
N SER A 203 6.77 -30.25 17.74
CA SER A 203 6.17 -30.60 16.46
C SER A 203 4.84 -29.87 16.25
N GLN A 204 4.01 -29.78 17.30
CA GLN A 204 2.76 -29.02 17.25
C GLN A 204 2.99 -27.52 17.10
N ARG A 205 3.99 -26.95 17.79
CA ARG A 205 4.35 -25.54 17.62
C ARG A 205 4.74 -25.20 16.19
N LEU A 206 5.66 -25.97 15.61
CA LEU A 206 6.12 -25.75 14.24
C LEU A 206 4.99 -25.98 13.23
N GLY A 207 4.12 -26.97 13.46
CA GLY A 207 2.93 -27.20 12.65
C GLY A 207 1.94 -26.03 12.69
N ALA A 208 1.71 -25.44 13.87
CA ALA A 208 0.84 -24.27 14.03
C ALA A 208 1.42 -23.03 13.31
N LEU A 209 2.71 -22.74 13.48
CA LEU A 209 3.38 -21.63 12.81
C LEU A 209 3.41 -21.81 11.28
N ALA A 210 3.64 -23.03 10.80
CA ALA A 210 3.60 -23.34 9.37
C ALA A 210 2.18 -23.17 8.79
N SER A 211 1.15 -23.52 9.54
CA SER A 211 -0.24 -23.29 9.15
C SER A 211 -0.52 -21.80 8.95
N ILE A 212 -0.11 -20.94 9.89
CA ILE A 212 -0.29 -19.48 9.78
C ILE A 212 0.47 -18.90 8.59
N ARG A 213 1.67 -19.43 8.29
CA ARG A 213 2.48 -18.98 7.16
C ARG A 213 1.85 -19.33 5.80
N GLY A 214 1.13 -20.44 5.70
CA GLY A 214 0.61 -20.96 4.44
C GLY A 214 -0.89 -20.75 4.19
N ASP A 215 -1.70 -20.58 5.24
CA ASP A 215 -3.16 -20.59 5.11
C ASP A 215 -3.72 -19.21 4.70
N PRO A 216 -4.42 -19.09 3.56
CA PRO A 216 -5.05 -17.86 3.12
C PRO A 216 -6.33 -17.50 3.90
N GLY A 217 -6.97 -18.47 4.57
CA GLY A 217 -8.22 -18.28 5.31
C GLY A 217 -8.08 -17.47 6.61
N VAL A 218 -6.84 -17.18 7.02
CA VAL A 218 -6.51 -16.55 8.31
C VAL A 218 -6.74 -15.03 8.30
N HIS A 219 -7.07 -14.42 7.16
CA HIS A 219 -7.22 -12.98 7.02
C HIS A 219 -8.13 -12.32 8.09
N GLN A 220 -9.30 -12.91 8.37
CA GLN A 220 -10.21 -12.39 9.41
C GLN A 220 -9.67 -12.52 10.84
N LEU A 221 -8.70 -13.42 11.06
CA LEU A 221 -8.09 -13.67 12.36
C LEU A 221 -6.85 -12.79 12.62
N VAL A 222 -6.30 -12.15 11.59
CA VAL A 222 -5.09 -11.30 11.71
C VAL A 222 -5.22 -10.23 12.81
N PRO A 223 -6.32 -9.46 12.92
CA PRO A 223 -6.45 -8.47 14.00
C PRO A 223 -6.35 -9.09 15.39
N TYR A 224 -6.93 -10.28 15.56
CA TYR A 224 -6.94 -11.01 16.83
C TYR A 224 -5.56 -11.57 17.16
N PHE A 225 -4.81 -12.08 16.17
CA PHE A 225 -3.43 -12.50 16.38
C PHE A 225 -2.50 -11.33 16.74
N VAL A 226 -2.67 -10.18 16.07
CA VAL A 226 -1.89 -8.97 16.38
C VAL A 226 -2.17 -8.48 17.80
N GLN A 227 -3.45 -8.44 18.19
CA GLN A 227 -3.84 -8.07 19.55
C GLN A 227 -3.34 -9.08 20.59
N TYR A 228 -3.47 -10.38 20.31
CA TYR A 228 -3.00 -11.45 21.16
C TYR A 228 -1.49 -11.38 21.38
N ALA A 229 -0.71 -11.17 20.31
CA ALA A 229 0.73 -10.98 20.41
C ALA A 229 1.08 -9.74 21.25
N ALA A 230 0.38 -8.62 21.04
CA ALA A 230 0.59 -7.41 21.83
C ALA A 230 0.30 -7.64 23.32
N GLU A 231 -0.81 -8.28 23.66
CA GLU A 231 -1.21 -8.58 25.04
C GLU A 231 -0.24 -9.55 25.72
N LYS A 232 0.16 -10.63 25.03
CA LYS A 232 1.11 -11.60 25.61
C LYS A 232 2.49 -11.00 25.84
N VAL A 233 2.97 -10.15 24.94
CA VAL A 233 4.26 -9.46 25.13
C VAL A 233 4.20 -8.47 26.28
N THR A 234 3.12 -7.68 26.43
CA THR A 234 3.03 -6.69 27.51
C THR A 234 2.85 -7.31 28.90
N HIS A 235 2.06 -8.38 29.02
CA HIS A 235 1.80 -9.03 30.31
C HIS A 235 2.90 -10.00 30.75
N ASN A 236 3.62 -10.63 29.81
CA ASN A 236 4.58 -11.71 30.10
C ASN A 236 6.03 -11.37 29.75
N LEU A 237 6.50 -10.15 30.04
CA LEU A 237 7.90 -9.74 29.79
C LEU A 237 8.98 -10.60 30.48
N LYS A 238 8.60 -11.33 31.54
CA LYS A 238 9.51 -12.20 32.30
C LYS A 238 9.71 -13.59 31.69
N ASN A 239 8.81 -14.04 30.82
CA ASN A 239 8.90 -15.39 30.24
C ASN A 239 9.49 -15.30 28.82
N LEU A 240 10.76 -15.70 28.68
CA LEU A 240 11.50 -15.65 27.42
C LEU A 240 10.89 -16.57 26.35
N PHE A 241 10.34 -17.72 26.75
CA PHE A 241 9.71 -18.66 25.84
C PHE A 241 8.49 -18.01 25.17
N ILE A 242 7.59 -17.39 25.94
CA ILE A 242 6.41 -16.72 25.39
C ILE A 242 6.81 -15.60 24.44
N LEU A 243 7.80 -14.78 24.80
CA LEU A 243 8.28 -13.70 23.93
C LEU A 243 8.85 -14.24 22.62
N ARG A 244 9.59 -15.35 22.66
CA ARG A 244 10.11 -16.02 21.47
C ARG A 244 8.99 -16.49 20.56
N GLN A 245 8.00 -17.18 21.12
CA GLN A 245 6.85 -17.66 20.37
C GLN A 245 6.03 -16.52 19.75
N MET A 246 5.88 -15.40 20.45
CA MET A 246 5.20 -14.23 19.88
C MET A 246 5.99 -13.59 18.73
N LEU A 247 7.32 -13.53 18.83
CA LEU A 247 8.15 -13.08 17.70
C LEU A 247 8.04 -14.03 16.50
N ASP A 248 8.09 -15.33 16.72
CA ASP A 248 7.95 -16.34 15.66
C ASP A 248 6.54 -16.29 15.03
N LEU A 249 5.49 -16.02 15.82
CA LEU A 249 4.14 -15.74 15.31
C LEU A 249 4.10 -14.48 14.44
N THR A 250 4.71 -13.37 14.88
CA THR A 250 4.77 -12.14 14.07
C THR A 250 5.50 -12.34 12.75
N LEU A 251 6.58 -13.13 12.76
CA LEU A 251 7.33 -13.49 11.56
C LEU A 251 6.51 -14.42 10.64
N ALA A 252 5.82 -15.42 11.19
CA ALA A 252 4.97 -16.33 10.41
C ALA A 252 3.83 -15.57 9.71
N LEU A 253 3.18 -14.62 10.40
CA LEU A 253 2.20 -13.72 9.79
C LEU A 253 2.84 -12.94 8.64
N MET A 254 3.97 -12.28 8.89
CA MET A 254 4.64 -11.43 7.89
C MET A 254 5.17 -12.18 6.66
N GLU A 255 5.49 -13.46 6.79
CA GLU A 255 5.98 -14.31 5.70
C GLU A 255 4.84 -14.92 4.86
N ASN A 256 3.57 -14.77 5.27
CA ASN A 256 2.43 -15.20 4.47
C ASN A 256 2.13 -14.17 3.37
N ASP A 257 2.33 -14.57 2.11
CA ASP A 257 2.11 -13.71 0.94
C ASP A 257 0.62 -13.52 0.59
N SER A 258 -0.26 -14.36 1.13
CA SER A 258 -1.72 -14.26 0.91
C SER A 258 -2.37 -13.20 1.81
N LEU A 259 -1.65 -12.69 2.81
CA LEU A 259 -2.19 -11.75 3.79
C LEU A 259 -1.74 -10.32 3.51
N PHE A 260 -2.71 -9.40 3.49
CA PHE A 260 -2.42 -7.96 3.44
C PHE A 260 -2.21 -7.41 4.86
N ILE A 261 -0.95 -7.38 5.30
CA ILE A 261 -0.58 -7.00 6.68
C ILE A 261 -0.28 -5.50 6.82
N ASP A 262 -0.18 -4.77 5.71
CA ASP A 262 0.15 -3.34 5.68
C ASP A 262 -0.63 -2.47 6.69
N PRO A 263 -1.95 -2.65 6.88
CA PRO A 263 -2.71 -1.87 7.86
C PRO A 263 -2.25 -2.11 9.31
N TYR A 264 -1.75 -3.31 9.62
CA TYR A 264 -1.45 -3.77 10.99
C TYR A 264 0.02 -3.56 11.39
N ILE A 265 0.90 -3.16 10.48
CA ILE A 265 2.33 -2.96 10.77
C ILE A 265 2.54 -1.99 11.94
N ASN A 266 1.77 -0.90 11.96
CA ASN A 266 1.89 0.09 13.03
C ASN A 266 1.55 -0.47 14.42
N ALA A 267 0.71 -1.52 14.47
CA ALA A 267 0.37 -2.22 15.71
C ALA A 267 1.37 -3.35 16.05
N LEU A 268 1.98 -3.99 15.05
CA LEU A 268 3.01 -5.02 15.23
C LEU A 268 4.39 -4.45 15.63
N VAL A 269 4.74 -3.27 15.13
CA VAL A 269 6.03 -2.62 15.40
C VAL A 269 6.30 -2.43 16.91
N PRO A 270 5.35 -1.94 17.73
CA PRO A 270 5.53 -1.88 19.18
C PRO A 270 5.84 -3.22 19.84
N VAL A 271 5.27 -4.33 19.36
CA VAL A 271 5.53 -5.69 19.89
C VAL A 271 6.99 -6.05 19.68
N ILE A 272 7.49 -5.87 18.45
CA ILE A 272 8.89 -6.14 18.09
C ILE A 272 9.84 -5.21 18.86
N LEU A 273 9.53 -3.90 18.92
CA LEU A 273 10.34 -2.93 19.63
C LEU A 273 10.40 -3.18 21.14
N THR A 274 9.32 -3.67 21.74
CA THR A 274 9.29 -4.01 23.18
C THR A 274 10.20 -5.19 23.46
N CYS A 275 10.14 -6.26 22.65
CA CYS A 275 11.06 -7.40 22.78
C CYS A 275 12.53 -7.02 22.51
N LEU A 276 12.77 -5.96 21.71
CA LEU A 276 14.11 -5.51 21.37
C LEU A 276 14.72 -4.56 22.43
N LEU A 277 13.93 -3.58 22.90
CA LEU A 277 14.40 -2.42 23.66
C LEU A 277 13.95 -2.39 25.13
N SER A 278 13.20 -3.40 25.59
CA SER A 278 12.79 -3.45 27.01
C SER A 278 14.00 -3.61 27.93
N PRO A 279 14.08 -2.81 29.02
CA PRO A 279 15.20 -2.84 29.96
C PRO A 279 15.24 -4.10 30.83
N HIS A 280 14.10 -4.72 31.09
CA HIS A 280 14.00 -5.92 31.93
C HIS A 280 13.22 -6.99 31.17
N ILE A 281 13.94 -7.91 30.55
CA ILE A 281 13.38 -9.07 29.86
C ILE A 281 13.85 -10.31 30.62
N GLY A 282 12.97 -11.29 30.83
CA GLY A 282 13.36 -12.53 31.50
C GLY A 282 13.48 -12.41 33.03
N THR A 283 14.06 -13.45 33.63
CA THR A 283 14.47 -13.46 35.04
C THR A 283 15.95 -13.09 35.15
N PRO A 284 16.37 -12.39 36.23
CA PRO A 284 17.76 -12.02 36.43
C PRO A 284 18.64 -13.28 36.47
N GLY A 285 19.57 -13.40 35.52
CA GLY A 285 20.43 -14.57 35.32
C GLY A 285 20.27 -15.28 33.98
N SER A 286 19.25 -14.94 33.19
CA SER A 286 18.96 -15.54 31.87
C SER A 286 19.61 -14.83 30.67
N LEU A 287 20.71 -14.10 30.91
CA LEU A 287 21.39 -13.27 29.90
C LEU A 287 21.72 -14.02 28.60
N GLN A 288 22.08 -15.31 28.68
CA GLN A 288 22.41 -16.12 27.51
C GLN A 288 21.22 -16.36 26.56
N GLU A 289 19.99 -16.37 27.06
CA GLU A 289 18.77 -16.56 26.26
C GLU A 289 18.16 -15.23 25.82
N GLU A 290 18.38 -14.18 26.60
CA GLU A 290 17.97 -12.81 26.31
C GLU A 290 18.63 -12.22 25.05
N PHE A 291 19.94 -12.41 24.86
CA PHE A 291 20.67 -11.85 23.71
C PHE A 291 20.23 -12.44 22.36
N PRO A 292 20.06 -13.77 22.21
CA PRO A 292 19.48 -14.37 21.01
C PRO A 292 18.07 -13.90 20.71
N LEU A 293 17.22 -13.71 21.73
CA LEU A 293 15.86 -13.19 21.55
C LEU A 293 15.89 -11.77 20.94
N ARG A 294 16.73 -10.88 21.49
CA ARG A 294 16.92 -9.52 20.95
C ARG A 294 17.49 -9.54 19.53
N ALA A 295 18.42 -10.44 19.22
CA ALA A 295 18.96 -10.60 17.87
C ALA A 295 17.88 -11.05 16.86
N SER A 296 17.01 -12.00 17.24
CA SER A 296 15.86 -12.39 16.42
C SER A 296 14.87 -11.25 16.23
N ALA A 297 14.56 -10.47 17.28
CA ALA A 297 13.72 -9.28 17.18
C ALA A 297 14.31 -8.23 16.22
N ALA A 298 15.62 -7.99 16.27
CA ALA A 298 16.31 -7.06 15.37
C ALA A 298 16.22 -7.52 13.89
N SER A 299 16.40 -8.81 13.63
CA SER A 299 16.26 -9.39 12.29
C SER A 299 14.84 -9.23 11.74
N ILE A 300 13.82 -9.52 12.57
CA ILE A 300 12.41 -9.30 12.22
C ILE A 300 12.16 -7.82 11.95
N LEU A 301 12.66 -6.92 12.80
CA LEU A 301 12.52 -5.47 12.60
C LEU A 301 13.13 -5.00 11.28
N GLY A 302 14.31 -5.53 10.91
CA GLY A 302 14.95 -5.27 9.62
C GLY A 302 14.13 -5.77 8.43
N LYS A 303 13.58 -7.00 8.52
CA LYS A 303 12.64 -7.54 7.51
C LYS A 303 11.41 -6.64 7.38
N THR A 304 10.80 -6.21 8.48
CA THR A 304 9.66 -5.27 8.50
C THR A 304 10.00 -3.95 7.82
N ALA A 305 11.14 -3.36 8.17
CA ALA A 305 11.58 -2.10 7.61
C ALA A 305 11.85 -2.18 6.10
N LYS A 306 12.35 -3.30 5.59
CA LYS A 306 12.62 -3.52 4.15
C LYS A 306 11.35 -3.82 3.36
N LYS A 307 10.51 -4.77 3.83
CA LYS A 307 9.29 -5.21 3.12
C LYS A 307 8.30 -4.05 2.98
N TYR A 308 8.16 -3.23 4.03
CA TYR A 308 7.12 -2.20 4.10
C TYR A 308 7.62 -0.76 3.95
N ALA A 309 8.87 -0.56 3.52
CA ALA A 309 9.39 0.77 3.19
C ALA A 309 8.57 1.46 2.08
N LYS A 310 8.08 0.70 1.10
CA LYS A 310 7.29 1.22 -0.02
C LYS A 310 5.91 1.71 0.42
N SER A 311 5.26 0.95 1.31
CA SER A 311 3.92 1.27 1.82
C SER A 311 3.94 2.40 2.83
N SER A 312 5.04 2.56 3.59
CA SER A 312 5.18 3.61 4.59
C SER A 312 6.57 4.24 4.59
N GLN A 313 6.67 5.41 3.94
CA GLN A 313 7.92 6.17 3.87
C GLN A 313 8.40 6.66 5.26
N THR A 314 7.49 6.82 6.23
CA THR A 314 7.80 7.29 7.58
C THR A 314 8.26 6.18 8.52
N LEU A 315 7.98 4.91 8.20
CA LEU A 315 8.24 3.77 9.08
C LEU A 315 9.74 3.61 9.38
N ARG A 316 10.59 3.57 8.35
CA ARG A 316 12.04 3.39 8.50
C ARG A 316 12.66 4.45 9.39
N ALA A 317 12.31 5.73 9.14
CA ALA A 317 12.81 6.86 9.93
C ALA A 317 12.34 6.78 11.40
N ARG A 318 11.08 6.39 11.65
CA ARG A 318 10.54 6.22 13.00
C ARG A 318 11.24 5.09 13.76
N LEU A 319 11.46 3.95 13.11
CA LEU A 319 12.17 2.80 13.70
C LEU A 319 13.62 3.14 14.05
N ALA A 320 14.35 3.76 13.12
CA ALA A 320 15.72 4.19 13.35
C ALA A 320 15.81 5.19 14.51
N ARG A 321 14.88 6.15 14.58
CA ARG A 321 14.80 7.14 15.68
C ARG A 321 14.57 6.47 17.04
N SER A 322 13.67 5.48 17.12
CA SER A 322 13.42 4.75 18.37
C SER A 322 14.66 3.99 18.86
N CYS A 323 15.38 3.31 17.95
CA CYS A 323 16.61 2.60 18.29
C CYS A 323 17.72 3.59 18.70
N LEU A 324 17.91 4.67 17.94
CA LEU A 324 18.91 5.69 18.24
C LEU A 324 18.66 6.38 19.59
N LYS A 325 17.39 6.70 19.90
CA LYS A 325 17.02 7.25 21.21
C LYS A 325 17.35 6.29 22.36
N ALA A 326 17.20 4.98 22.15
CA ALA A 326 17.57 3.99 23.15
C ALA A 326 19.09 3.79 23.26
N PHE A 327 19.84 3.96 22.17
CA PHE A 327 21.30 3.85 22.18
C PHE A 327 21.99 5.07 22.82
N LEU A 328 21.42 6.27 22.67
CA LEU A 328 21.98 7.51 23.22
C LEU A 328 21.70 7.75 24.72
N ASP A 329 20.91 6.91 25.38
CA ASP A 329 20.51 7.11 26.77
C ASP A 329 21.42 6.33 27.74
N PRO A 330 22.38 6.98 28.42
CA PRO A 330 23.37 6.28 29.25
C PRO A 330 22.77 5.65 30.52
N LYS A 331 21.51 5.98 30.86
CA LYS A 331 20.83 5.40 32.03
C LYS A 331 20.26 4.02 31.76
N LYS A 332 20.20 3.61 30.50
CA LYS A 332 19.61 2.32 30.12
C LYS A 332 20.60 1.19 30.34
N PRO A 333 20.09 -0.02 30.65
CA PRO A 333 20.94 -1.17 30.84
C PRO A 333 21.59 -1.58 29.52
N LEU A 334 22.79 -2.15 29.60
CA LEU A 334 23.62 -2.56 28.47
C LEU A 334 22.87 -3.48 27.50
N GLU A 335 22.00 -4.33 28.02
CA GLU A 335 21.15 -5.26 27.28
C GLU A 335 20.20 -4.51 26.31
N THR A 336 19.75 -3.31 26.68
CA THR A 336 18.95 -2.46 25.80
C THR A 336 19.80 -1.85 24.70
N HIS A 337 21.04 -1.44 25.01
CA HIS A 337 21.97 -0.93 24.01
C HIS A 337 22.34 -2.01 22.98
N TYR A 338 22.51 -3.25 23.41
CA TYR A 338 22.71 -4.40 22.51
C TYR A 338 21.59 -4.50 21.48
N GLY A 339 20.32 -4.49 21.93
CA GLY A 339 19.16 -4.52 21.04
C GLY A 339 19.08 -3.29 20.13
N ALA A 340 19.39 -2.10 20.67
CA ALA A 340 19.38 -0.86 19.91
C ALA A 340 20.43 -0.83 18.79
N ILE A 341 21.64 -1.34 19.03
CA ILE A 341 22.72 -1.42 18.04
C ILE A 341 22.33 -2.35 16.89
N LEU A 342 21.86 -3.56 17.21
CA LEU A 342 21.42 -4.53 16.19
C LEU A 342 20.19 -4.04 15.42
N GLY A 343 19.22 -3.43 16.11
CA GLY A 343 18.05 -2.84 15.47
C GLY A 343 18.42 -1.70 14.52
N LEU A 344 19.37 -0.86 14.90
CA LEU A 344 19.81 0.26 14.08
C LEU A 344 20.56 -0.20 12.81
N GLU A 345 21.41 -1.22 12.93
CA GLU A 345 22.06 -1.88 11.79
C GLU A 345 21.02 -2.52 10.86
N ALA A 346 20.08 -3.30 11.40
CA ALA A 346 19.05 -3.98 10.60
C ALA A 346 18.11 -3.01 9.86
N VAL A 347 17.76 -1.86 10.47
CA VAL A 347 16.84 -0.88 9.89
C VAL A 347 17.56 0.08 8.94
N SER A 348 18.68 0.67 9.36
CA SER A 348 19.34 1.75 8.62
C SER A 348 20.38 1.23 7.64
N GLY A 349 20.80 -0.03 7.78
CA GLY A 349 21.87 -0.61 6.99
C GLY A 349 23.20 0.10 7.20
N ARG A 350 24.10 -0.09 6.25
CA ARG A 350 25.50 0.35 6.31
C ARG A 350 25.67 1.86 6.53
N GLU A 351 24.87 2.68 5.84
CA GLU A 351 24.91 4.14 6.00
C GLU A 351 24.55 4.58 7.42
N GLY A 352 23.60 3.90 8.07
CA GLY A 352 23.26 4.14 9.46
C GLY A 352 24.39 3.77 10.41
N VAL A 353 25.10 2.67 10.16
CA VAL A 353 26.27 2.29 10.96
C VAL A 353 27.36 3.36 10.86
N ARG A 354 27.68 3.83 9.64
CA ARG A 354 28.72 4.84 9.42
C ARG A 354 28.35 6.20 10.05
N ASN A 355 27.12 6.66 9.88
CA ASN A 355 26.73 8.02 10.28
C ASN A 355 26.22 8.11 11.72
N LEU A 356 25.64 7.04 12.27
CA LEU A 356 25.00 7.07 13.59
C LEU A 356 25.82 6.31 14.64
N ILE A 357 26.38 5.14 14.31
CA ILE A 357 27.08 4.31 15.31
C ILE A 357 28.52 4.79 15.47
N LEU A 358 29.31 4.88 14.39
CA LEU A 358 30.74 5.22 14.45
C LEU A 358 31.08 6.47 15.28
N PRO A 359 30.37 7.62 15.16
CA PRO A 359 30.73 8.82 15.91
C PRO A 359 30.61 8.67 17.43
N ILE A 360 29.71 7.79 17.87
CA ILE A 360 29.37 7.61 19.29
C ILE A 360 30.31 6.59 19.96
N LEU A 361 30.95 5.69 19.19
CA LEU A 361 31.73 4.57 19.73
C LEU A 361 32.87 5.01 20.66
N LYS A 362 33.50 6.15 20.41
CA LYS A 362 34.58 6.68 21.26
C LYS A 362 34.09 6.94 22.69
N GLU A 363 33.01 7.69 22.86
CA GLU A 363 32.42 7.99 24.17
C GLU A 363 31.77 6.74 24.77
N TYR A 364 31.20 5.89 23.94
CA TYR A 364 30.61 4.63 24.40
C TYR A 364 31.67 3.66 24.96
N SER A 365 32.92 3.73 24.48
CA SER A 365 34.00 2.85 24.94
C SER A 365 34.34 3.03 26.42
N SER A 366 34.20 4.24 26.99
CA SER A 366 34.39 4.47 28.43
C SER A 366 33.24 3.88 29.25
N LEU A 367 32.01 3.94 28.74
CA LEU A 367 30.84 3.32 29.38
C LEU A 367 30.98 1.78 29.44
N ILE A 368 31.52 1.16 28.39
CA ILE A 368 31.81 -0.28 28.38
C ILE A 368 32.89 -0.63 29.43
N GLN A 369 33.93 0.19 29.57
CA GLN A 369 34.99 -0.01 30.58
C GLN A 369 34.43 0.05 32.00
N GLU A 370 33.57 1.03 32.30
CA GLU A 370 32.91 1.15 33.60
C GLU A 370 32.05 -0.08 33.91
N ALA A 371 31.33 -0.61 32.92
CA ALA A 371 30.49 -1.78 33.11
C ALA A 371 31.28 -3.09 33.25
N GLN A 372 32.44 -3.23 32.61
CA GLN A 372 33.34 -4.37 32.84
C GLN A 372 33.86 -4.40 34.29
N ASN A 373 34.09 -3.23 34.87
CA ASN A 373 34.59 -3.09 36.23
C ASN A 373 33.50 -3.27 37.32
N ALA A 374 32.21 -3.24 36.93
CA ALA A 374 31.07 -3.27 37.84
C ALA A 374 30.66 -4.69 38.32
N GLY A 375 31.28 -5.77 37.81
CA GLY A 375 31.06 -7.16 38.26
C GLY A 375 31.00 -8.20 37.14
N SER A 376 30.83 -9.48 37.50
CA SER A 376 30.85 -10.62 36.55
C SER A 376 29.69 -10.61 35.52
N ALA A 377 28.50 -10.20 35.95
CA ALA A 377 27.34 -10.06 35.05
C ALA A 377 27.54 -8.90 34.05
N GLY A 378 28.07 -7.76 34.53
CA GLY A 378 28.39 -6.61 33.67
C GLY A 378 29.49 -6.92 32.66
N ALA A 379 30.50 -7.70 33.05
CA ALA A 379 31.54 -8.17 32.14
C ALA A 379 30.99 -9.05 31.01
N THR A 380 30.04 -9.95 31.32
CA THR A 380 29.38 -10.80 30.31
C THR A 380 28.58 -9.94 29.32
N SER A 381 27.75 -9.01 29.81
CA SER A 381 26.98 -8.12 28.94
C SER A 381 27.89 -7.21 28.08
N ALA A 382 29.02 -6.76 28.62
CA ALA A 382 30.01 -6.00 27.88
C ALA A 382 30.65 -6.83 26.75
N GLU A 383 30.97 -8.10 26.96
CA GLU A 383 31.50 -8.98 25.92
C GLU A 383 30.52 -9.18 24.75
N TYR A 384 29.23 -9.40 25.05
CA TYR A 384 28.19 -9.52 24.02
C TYR A 384 28.05 -8.24 23.20
N ILE A 385 28.11 -7.07 23.83
CA ILE A 385 28.05 -5.78 23.13
C ILE A 385 29.28 -5.54 22.26
N ILE A 386 30.48 -5.85 22.77
CA ILE A 386 31.70 -5.76 21.97
C ILE A 386 31.58 -6.66 20.74
N SER A 387 31.08 -7.89 20.91
CA SER A 387 30.83 -8.81 19.79
C SER A 387 29.80 -8.26 18.81
N ALA A 388 28.72 -7.65 19.32
CA ALA A 388 27.67 -7.03 18.48
C ALA A 388 28.21 -5.85 17.67
N ILE A 389 28.96 -4.94 18.31
CA ILE A 389 29.57 -3.78 17.64
C ILE A 389 30.51 -4.26 16.55
N ILE A 390 31.35 -5.26 16.83
CA ILE A 390 32.27 -5.81 15.82
C ILE A 390 31.49 -6.45 14.67
N GLY A 391 30.45 -7.24 14.95
CA GLY A 391 29.59 -7.82 13.91
C GLY A 391 28.91 -6.76 13.04
N VAL A 392 28.44 -5.67 13.66
CA VAL A 392 27.85 -4.52 12.95
C VAL A 392 28.90 -3.79 12.12
N LEU A 393 30.13 -3.60 12.62
CA LEU A 393 31.23 -3.00 11.86
C LEU A 393 31.67 -3.86 10.68
N GLN A 394 31.60 -5.19 10.80
CA GLN A 394 31.89 -6.10 9.70
C GLN A 394 30.94 -5.87 8.49
N SER A 395 29.72 -5.38 8.71
CA SER A 395 28.81 -5.01 7.61
C SER A 395 29.34 -3.89 6.70
N LEU A 396 30.31 -3.09 7.19
CA LEU A 396 30.97 -2.01 6.43
C LEU A 396 32.08 -2.52 5.50
N ARG A 397 32.52 -3.77 5.66
CA ARG A 397 33.63 -4.36 4.90
C ARG A 397 33.37 -4.36 3.38
N ASP A 398 32.14 -4.68 2.99
CA ASP A 398 31.72 -4.85 1.59
C ASP A 398 31.61 -3.52 0.82
N ASP A 399 31.70 -2.38 1.51
CA ASP A 399 31.59 -1.03 0.93
C ASP A 399 32.93 -0.58 0.29
N THR A 400 34.02 -1.24 0.65
CA THR A 400 35.32 -1.00 0.02
C THR A 400 35.36 -1.72 -1.33
N GLY A 401 35.33 -0.94 -2.42
CA GLY A 401 35.59 -1.47 -3.77
C GLY A 401 36.91 -2.26 -3.82
N PRO A 402 37.14 -3.08 -4.87
CA PRO A 402 38.40 -3.81 -5.00
C PRO A 402 39.55 -2.82 -4.84
N LEU A 403 40.50 -3.13 -3.95
CA LEU A 403 41.65 -2.28 -3.61
C LEU A 403 42.28 -1.70 -4.88
N VAL A 404 41.93 -0.46 -5.22
CA VAL A 404 42.52 0.24 -6.36
C VAL A 404 43.81 0.84 -5.86
N ASN A 405 44.91 0.35 -6.44
CA ASN A 405 46.31 0.65 -6.14
C ASN A 405 46.84 -0.03 -4.88
N GLY A 406 47.86 -0.87 -5.06
CA GLY A 406 48.60 -1.60 -4.01
C GLY A 406 49.39 -0.71 -3.04
N PHE A 407 48.76 0.32 -2.51
CA PHE A 407 49.25 1.27 -1.51
C PHE A 407 48.31 1.29 -0.30
N ALA A 408 48.09 0.12 0.32
CA ALA A 408 47.52 0.05 1.67
C ALA A 408 47.84 -1.27 2.40
N SER A 409 49.03 -1.85 2.20
CA SER A 409 49.63 -2.76 3.17
C SER A 409 50.44 -1.96 4.21
N GLY A 410 49.83 -0.89 4.73
CA GLY A 410 50.32 -0.28 5.96
C GLY A 410 50.02 -1.24 7.10
N ASP A 411 51.04 -1.61 7.87
CA ASP A 411 50.92 -2.48 9.03
C ASP A 411 49.69 -2.09 9.86
N VAL A 412 48.81 -3.04 10.20
CA VAL A 412 47.59 -2.80 10.99
C VAL A 412 47.93 -2.06 12.30
N ASN A 413 49.14 -2.27 12.81
CA ASN A 413 49.68 -1.59 13.98
C ASN A 413 49.98 -0.09 13.76
N SER A 414 50.34 0.32 12.53
CA SER A 414 50.60 1.73 12.19
C SER A 414 49.34 2.59 12.17
N GLN A 415 48.18 1.97 11.94
CA GLN A 415 46.87 2.64 11.91
C GLN A 415 46.14 2.63 13.26
N ARG A 416 46.71 1.95 14.27
CA ARG A 416 46.20 1.88 15.64
C ARG A 416 45.80 3.23 16.25
N PRO A 417 46.63 4.30 16.25
CA PRO A 417 46.26 5.56 16.88
C PRO A 417 45.06 6.24 16.20
N LYS A 418 44.92 6.07 14.88
CA LYS A 418 43.77 6.60 14.11
C LYS A 418 42.49 5.82 14.43
N LEU A 419 42.61 4.50 14.60
CA LEU A 419 41.49 3.63 14.97
C LEU A 419 41.04 3.88 16.42
N GLU A 420 41.98 4.04 17.35
CA GLU A 420 41.71 4.38 18.76
C GLU A 420 41.00 5.74 18.87
N SER A 421 41.34 6.71 18.01
CA SER A 421 40.64 8.00 17.98
C SER A 421 39.19 7.91 17.50
N LYS A 422 38.83 6.95 16.65
CA LYS A 422 37.45 6.78 16.12
C LYS A 422 36.59 5.84 16.96
N VAL A 423 37.15 4.72 17.43
CA VAL A 423 36.38 3.61 18.03
C VAL A 423 36.67 3.44 19.53
N GLY A 424 37.73 4.07 20.06
CA GLY A 424 38.18 3.90 21.44
C GLY A 424 39.15 2.72 21.62
N GLY A 425 39.92 2.76 22.72
CA GLY A 425 41.05 1.84 22.96
C GLY A 425 40.69 0.36 22.99
N LEU A 426 39.62 -0.02 23.72
CA LEU A 426 39.20 -1.42 23.86
C LEU A 426 38.75 -2.04 22.53
N LEU A 427 37.92 -1.31 21.79
CA LEU A 427 37.38 -1.78 20.52
C LEU A 427 38.49 -1.81 19.45
N ALA A 428 39.39 -0.82 19.44
CA ALA A 428 40.56 -0.82 18.56
C ALA A 428 41.46 -2.05 18.81
N GLU A 429 41.76 -2.39 20.07
CA GLU A 429 42.55 -3.57 20.40
C GLU A 429 41.88 -4.86 19.89
N ARG A 430 40.56 -4.99 20.07
CA ARG A 430 39.81 -6.18 19.63
C ARG A 430 39.73 -6.29 18.10
N ILE A 431 39.59 -5.17 17.39
CA ILE A 431 39.61 -5.13 15.92
C ILE A 431 41.02 -5.48 15.39
N ILE A 432 42.08 -4.97 16.01
CA ILE A 432 43.47 -5.29 15.63
C ILE A 432 43.77 -6.78 15.84
N ARG A 433 43.27 -7.38 16.94
CA ARG A 433 43.39 -8.82 17.19
C ARG A 433 42.69 -9.69 16.13
N GLN A 434 41.64 -9.20 15.47
CA GLN A 434 41.01 -9.92 14.34
C GLN A 434 41.84 -9.87 13.05
N GLY A 435 42.76 -8.89 12.92
CA GLY A 435 43.71 -8.84 11.81
C GLY A 435 43.11 -8.61 10.42
N ASP A 436 41.90 -8.04 10.29
CA ASP A 436 41.28 -7.76 8.99
C ASP A 436 41.59 -6.32 8.51
N PRO A 437 42.53 -6.12 7.56
CA PRO A 437 42.90 -4.79 7.08
C PRO A 437 41.79 -4.09 6.30
N LYS A 438 40.87 -4.83 5.66
CA LYS A 438 39.74 -4.23 4.92
C LYS A 438 38.74 -3.57 5.86
N LEU A 439 38.51 -4.18 7.01
CA LEU A 439 37.65 -3.62 8.05
C LEU A 439 38.24 -2.33 8.63
N VAL A 440 39.55 -2.32 8.89
CA VAL A 440 40.25 -1.13 9.40
C VAL A 440 40.15 0.02 8.38
N GLN A 441 40.34 -0.27 7.09
CA GLN A 441 40.18 0.73 6.04
C GLN A 441 38.72 1.25 5.95
N ALA A 442 37.72 0.36 6.01
CA ALA A 442 36.31 0.72 5.93
C ALA A 442 35.82 1.61 7.10
N ILE A 443 36.43 1.48 8.28
CA ILE A 443 36.15 2.31 9.45
C ILE A 443 36.86 3.68 9.35
N LEU A 444 38.04 3.71 8.71
CA LEU A 444 38.84 4.92 8.60
C LEU A 444 38.38 5.86 7.47
N THR A 445 37.82 5.32 6.37
CA THR A 445 37.00 6.07 5.40
C THR A 445 35.71 6.54 6.04
#